data_AF-A0A1W9T2H8-F1
#
_entry.id   AF-A0A1W9T2H8-F1
#
_cell.length_a   1.000
_cell.length_b   1.000
_cell.length_c   1.000
_cell.angle_alpha   90.00
_cell.angle_beta   90.00
_cell.angle_gamma   90.00
#
_symmetry.space_group_name_H-M   'P 1'
#
loop_
_entity.id
_entity.type
_entity.pdbx_description
1 polymer ?
#
loop_
_entity_poly.entity_id
_entity_poly.type
_entity_poly.pdbx_seq_one_letter_code
_entity_poly.pdbx_strand_id
1 'polypeptide(L)'
;MAQESKKNNAITANSPVDLFVRTLDEPQRMLVILKSQLYAGQWQPMLEDLENRLEGKPYIFKLANRIKDDVERICRLQVFEQENGIDLADYVKLES
;
A
#
# COMPACT_ATOMS: atom_id res chain seq x y z
N MET A 1 29.75 -10.46 -26.73
CA MET A 1 29.71 -9.64 -25.50
C MET A 1 28.53 -8.70 -25.61
N ALA A 2 27.72 -8.62 -24.54
CA ALA A 2 26.60 -7.71 -24.29
C ALA A 2 25.45 -7.68 -25.32
N GLN A 3 24.45 -8.54 -25.12
CA GLN A 3 23.07 -8.22 -25.50
C GLN A 3 22.45 -7.46 -24.32
N GLU A 4 22.45 -6.13 -24.36
CA GLU A 4 21.78 -5.31 -23.35
C GLU A 4 20.53 -4.65 -23.95
N SER A 5 19.42 -4.87 -23.24
CA SER A 5 18.33 -3.90 -23.09
C SER A 5 17.34 -3.76 -24.25
N LYS A 6 16.72 -4.88 -24.64
CA LYS A 6 15.38 -4.88 -25.27
C LYS A 6 14.54 -6.03 -24.73
N LYS A 7 13.87 -5.81 -23.59
CA LYS A 7 12.79 -6.63 -22.98
C LYS A 7 12.55 -6.02 -21.59
N ASN A 8 11.40 -5.52 -21.14
CA ASN A 8 10.01 -5.87 -21.43
C ASN A 8 9.10 -4.69 -21.00
N ASN A 9 8.86 -3.70 -21.87
CA ASN A 9 7.90 -2.63 -21.58
C ASN A 9 6.46 -2.99 -22.05
N ALA A 10 6.10 -4.27 -22.02
CA ALA A 10 4.85 -4.78 -22.61
C ALA A 10 4.29 -6.05 -21.92
N ILE A 11 4.73 -6.36 -20.70
CA ILE A 11 4.21 -7.50 -19.94
C ILE A 11 3.85 -7.03 -18.53
N THR A 12 2.62 -6.59 -18.29
CA THR A 12 1.95 -6.71 -16.97
C THR A 12 0.47 -6.30 -17.02
N ALA A 13 -0.22 -6.37 -18.15
CA ALA A 13 -1.69 -6.18 -18.18
C ALA A 13 -2.49 -7.34 -17.53
N ASN A 14 -1.85 -8.26 -16.81
CA ASN A 14 -2.45 -9.45 -16.16
C ASN A 14 -1.58 -10.03 -15.02
N SER A 15 -0.75 -9.23 -14.34
CA SER A 15 -0.06 -9.72 -13.14
C SER A 15 -1.09 -9.93 -12.02
N PRO A 16 -0.98 -10.98 -11.18
CA PRO A 16 -1.85 -11.14 -9.99
C PRO A 16 -1.87 -9.89 -9.10
N VAL A 17 -0.79 -9.10 -9.12
CA VAL A 17 -0.69 -7.80 -8.46
C VAL A 17 -1.60 -6.75 -9.09
N ASP A 18 -1.65 -6.64 -10.42
CA ASP A 18 -2.50 -5.66 -11.13
C ASP A 18 -3.98 -5.98 -10.90
N LEU A 19 -4.33 -7.27 -10.92
CA LEU A 19 -5.68 -7.74 -10.57
C LEU A 19 -6.03 -7.39 -9.13
N PHE A 20 -5.11 -7.60 -8.19
CA PHE A 20 -5.31 -7.24 -6.79
C PHE A 20 -5.50 -5.72 -6.62
N VAL A 21 -4.66 -4.90 -7.23
CA VAL A 21 -4.74 -3.42 -7.19
C VAL A 21 -6.06 -2.90 -7.78
N ARG A 22 -6.59 -3.57 -8.81
CA ARG A 22 -7.93 -3.28 -9.36
C ARG A 22 -9.06 -3.59 -8.39
N THR A 23 -8.90 -4.58 -7.52
CA THR A 23 -9.89 -4.92 -6.47
C THR A 23 -9.82 -3.99 -5.25
N LEU A 24 -8.77 -3.16 -5.12
CA LEU A 24 -8.64 -2.23 -4.01
C LEU A 24 -9.66 -1.09 -4.10
N ASP A 25 -10.43 -0.90 -3.04
CA ASP A 25 -11.32 0.25 -2.86
C ASP A 25 -10.52 1.54 -2.64
N GLU A 26 -11.16 2.70 -2.87
CA GLU A 26 -10.55 4.02 -2.63
C GLU A 26 -9.87 4.17 -1.26
N PRO A 27 -10.47 3.72 -0.13
CA PRO A 27 -9.80 3.79 1.17
C PRO A 27 -8.52 2.97 1.23
N GLN A 28 -8.49 1.78 0.62
CA GLN A 28 -7.31 0.92 0.62
C GLN A 28 -6.19 1.52 -0.23
N ARG A 29 -6.53 2.08 -1.40
CA ARG A 29 -5.57 2.81 -2.24
C ARG A 29 -4.98 4.00 -1.49
N MET A 30 -5.82 4.76 -0.79
CA MET A 30 -5.37 5.88 0.04
C MET A 30 -4.38 5.43 1.11
N LEU A 31 -4.61 4.30 1.79
CA LEU A 31 -3.67 3.77 2.79
C LEU A 31 -2.28 3.47 2.19
N VAL A 32 -2.24 2.85 1.00
CA VAL A 32 -0.99 2.55 0.28
C VAL A 32 -0.26 3.85 -0.10
N ILE A 33 -0.98 4.87 -0.56
CA ILE A 33 -0.41 6.17 -0.91
C ILE A 33 0.15 6.87 0.34
N LEU A 34 -0.61 6.89 1.43
CA LEU A 34 -0.19 7.49 2.70
C LEU A 34 1.05 6.80 3.28
N LYS A 35 1.13 5.47 3.19
CA LYS A 35 2.32 4.69 3.55
C LYS A 35 3.55 5.21 2.80
N SER A 36 3.46 5.39 1.49
CA SER A 36 4.56 5.90 0.66
C SER A 36 4.95 7.33 1.01
N GLN A 37 3.97 8.23 1.21
CA GLN A 37 4.21 9.66 1.41
C GLN A 37 4.63 10.04 2.84
N LEU A 38 4.01 9.43 3.85
CA LEU A 38 4.17 9.83 5.25
C LEU A 38 5.06 8.89 6.05
N TYR A 39 5.10 7.61 5.65
CA TYR A 39 5.72 6.53 6.42
C TYR A 39 6.91 5.89 5.69
N ALA A 40 7.48 6.59 4.70
CA ALA A 40 8.64 6.15 3.92
C ALA A 40 8.50 4.73 3.33
N GLY A 41 7.28 4.33 2.98
CA GLY A 41 7.01 2.99 2.44
C GLY A 41 6.99 1.89 3.51
N GLN A 42 6.78 2.20 4.79
CA GLN A 42 6.68 1.19 5.85
C GLN A 42 5.30 1.15 6.49
N TRP A 43 4.74 -0.05 6.64
CA TRP A 43 3.45 -0.25 7.31
C TRP A 43 3.52 -0.17 8.83
N GLN A 44 4.63 -0.61 9.44
CA GLN A 44 4.81 -0.60 10.90
C GLN A 44 4.56 0.76 11.55
N PRO A 45 5.21 1.86 11.14
CA PRO A 45 4.96 3.15 11.78
C PRO A 45 3.53 3.68 11.53
N MET A 46 2.88 3.26 10.44
CA MET A 46 1.48 3.57 10.19
C MET A 46 0.55 2.82 11.14
N LEU A 47 0.82 1.54 11.41
CA LEU A 47 0.08 0.74 12.39
C LEU A 47 0.24 1.29 13.81
N GLU A 48 1.46 1.70 14.18
CA GLU A 48 1.74 2.35 15.47
C GLU A 48 0.95 3.66 15.61
N ASP A 49 0.84 4.48 14.55
CA ASP A 49 0.03 5.71 14.57
C ASP A 49 -1.46 5.41 14.79
N LEU A 50 -1.98 4.36 14.14
CA LEU A 50 -3.36 3.92 14.32
C LEU A 50 -3.63 3.37 15.74
N GLU A 51 -2.67 2.63 16.30
CA GLU A 51 -2.73 2.13 17.68
C GLU A 51 -2.69 3.29 18.70
N ASN A 52 -1.77 4.24 18.52
CA ASN A 52 -1.70 5.46 19.30
C ASN A 52 -3.03 6.22 19.27
N ARG A 53 -3.68 6.29 18.10
CA ARG A 53 -4.99 6.93 17.95
C ARG A 53 -6.10 6.17 18.69
N LEU A 54 -6.06 4.84 18.75
CA LEU A 54 -7.00 4.04 19.56
C LEU A 54 -6.82 4.30 21.06
N GLU A 55 -5.59 4.55 21.50
CA GLU A 55 -5.25 4.88 22.89
C GLU A 55 -5.48 6.37 23.24
N GLY A 56 -5.83 7.21 22.26
CA GLY A 56 -6.00 8.65 22.46
C GLY A 56 -4.68 9.44 22.56
N LYS A 57 -3.56 8.84 22.14
CA LYS A 57 -2.25 9.49 22.03
C LYS A 57 -2.19 10.40 20.78
N PRO A 58 -1.25 11.36 20.71
CA PRO A 58 -1.03 12.16 19.50
C PRO A 58 -0.68 11.27 18.29
N TYR A 59 -1.23 11.62 17.13
CA TYR A 59 -1.11 10.86 15.88
C TYR A 59 -0.92 11.81 14.67
N ILE A 60 -0.40 11.29 13.57
CA ILE A 60 0.06 12.06 12.40
C ILE A 60 -1.08 12.38 11.42
N PHE A 61 -2.07 11.49 11.24
CA PHE A 61 -3.14 11.70 10.23
C PHE A 61 -4.55 11.22 10.65
N LYS A 62 -5.60 11.91 10.15
CA LYS A 62 -7.02 11.55 10.39
C LYS A 62 -7.62 10.75 9.22
N LEU A 63 -7.62 9.43 9.32
CA LEU A 63 -8.56 8.59 8.55
C LEU A 63 -9.98 8.69 9.13
N ALA A 64 -11.00 8.53 8.27
CA ALA A 64 -12.41 8.50 8.64
C ALA A 64 -12.66 7.48 9.78
N ASN A 65 -13.79 7.60 10.48
CA ASN A 65 -14.09 7.06 11.83
C ASN A 65 -14.00 5.51 12.06
N ARG A 66 -13.18 4.74 11.34
CA ARG A 66 -13.05 3.28 11.45
C ARG A 66 -11.59 2.80 11.47
N ILE A 67 -10.84 3.24 12.49
CA ILE A 67 -9.42 2.86 12.68
C ILE A 67 -9.20 1.34 12.67
N LYS A 68 -10.08 0.56 13.31
CA LYS A 68 -9.97 -0.92 13.36
C LYS A 68 -10.03 -1.55 11.96
N ASP A 69 -10.97 -1.08 11.15
CA ASP A 69 -11.15 -1.48 9.74
C ASP A 69 -9.88 -1.15 8.93
N ASP A 70 -9.26 0.01 9.17
CA ASP A 70 -8.03 0.41 8.48
C ASP A 70 -6.83 -0.44 8.90
N VAL A 71 -6.72 -0.81 10.18
CA VAL A 71 -5.71 -1.77 10.67
C VAL A 71 -5.88 -3.13 9.97
N GLU A 72 -7.11 -3.64 9.89
CA GLU A 72 -7.39 -4.91 9.19
C GLU A 72 -7.05 -4.83 7.68
N ARG A 73 -7.34 -3.70 7.04
CA ARG A 73 -6.96 -3.45 5.64
C ARG A 73 -5.44 -3.44 5.48
N ILE A 74 -4.72 -2.69 6.30
CA ILE A 74 -3.24 -2.61 6.25
C ILE A 74 -2.64 -3.99 6.44
N CYS A 75 -3.12 -4.78 7.41
CA CYS A 75 -2.62 -6.13 7.65
C CYS A 75 -2.76 -7.01 6.39
N ARG A 76 -3.91 -6.99 5.71
CA ARG A 76 -4.10 -7.73 4.45
C ARG A 76 -3.15 -7.25 3.34
N LEU A 77 -2.96 -5.94 3.20
CA LEU A 77 -2.07 -5.36 2.20
C LEU A 77 -0.61 -5.73 2.48
N GLN A 78 -0.19 -5.67 3.74
CA GLN A 78 1.16 -6.03 4.18
C GLN A 78 1.45 -7.52 3.94
N VAL A 79 0.51 -8.41 4.25
CA VAL A 79 0.65 -9.85 3.96
C VAL A 79 0.82 -10.07 2.47
N PHE A 80 -0.02 -9.44 1.64
CA PHE A 80 0.08 -9.55 0.18
C PHE A 80 1.44 -9.06 -0.36
N GLU A 81 1.94 -7.93 0.15
CA GLU A 81 3.26 -7.40 -0.18
C GLU A 81 4.39 -8.36 0.20
N GLN A 82 4.33 -8.95 1.39
CA GLN A 82 5.34 -9.90 1.86
C GLN A 82 5.31 -11.21 1.09
N GLU A 83 4.13 -11.75 0.77
CA GLU A 83 3.98 -12.99 0.00
C GLU A 83 4.52 -12.84 -1.42
N ASN A 84 4.34 -11.67 -2.03
CA ASN A 84 4.76 -11.42 -3.41
C ASN A 84 6.13 -10.72 -3.52
N GLY A 85 6.68 -10.22 -2.41
CA GLY A 85 7.94 -9.48 -2.37
C GLY A 85 7.90 -8.16 -3.14
N ILE A 86 6.76 -7.46 -3.10
CA ILE A 86 6.52 -6.22 -3.84
C ILE A 86 6.09 -5.08 -2.92
N ASP A 87 6.13 -3.86 -3.42
CA ASP A 87 5.49 -2.70 -2.78
C ASP A 87 4.27 -2.27 -3.60
N LEU A 88 3.09 -2.27 -2.98
CA LEU A 88 1.83 -1.91 -3.64
C LEU A 88 1.82 -0.44 -4.06
N ALA A 89 2.62 0.44 -3.44
CA ALA A 89 2.65 1.86 -3.81
C ALA A 89 3.30 2.10 -5.17
N ASP A 90 4.10 1.16 -5.68
CA ASP A 90 4.62 1.22 -7.05
C ASP A 90 3.52 0.98 -8.11
N TYR A 91 2.47 0.23 -7.73
CA TYR A 91 1.34 -0.14 -8.59
C TYR A 91 0.12 0.75 -8.40
N VAL A 92 -0.09 1.30 -7.19
CA VAL A 92 -1.16 2.25 -6.91
C VAL A 92 -0.74 3.63 -7.38
N LYS A 93 -1.25 4.04 -8.54
CA LYS A 93 -1.13 5.42 -9.02
C LYS A 93 -2.37 6.21 -8.62
N LEU A 94 -2.14 7.41 -8.08
CA LEU A 94 -3.17 8.44 -7.98
C LEU A 94 -3.40 8.93 -9.42
N GLU A 95 -4.34 8.30 -10.12
CA GLU A 95 -4.80 8.82 -11.41
C GLU A 95 -5.30 10.25 -11.16
N SER A 96 -4.64 11.22 -11.78
CA SER A 96 -4.92 12.66 -11.67
C SER A 96 -6.10 13.07 -12.51
#